data_AF-A0AAF0S729-F1
#
_entry.id   AF-A0AAF0S729-F1
#
_cell.length_a   1.000
_cell.length_b   1.000
_cell.length_c   1.000
_cell.angle_alpha   90.00
_cell.angle_beta   90.00
_cell.angle_gamma   90.00
#
_symmetry.space_group_name_H-M   'P 1'
#
loop_
_entity.id
_entity.type
_entity.pdbx_description
1 polymer ?
#
loop_
_entity_poly.entity_id
_entity_poly.type
_entity_poly.pdbx_seq_one_letter_code
_entity_poly.pdbx_strand_id
1 'polypeptide(L)'
;MHGEGCIICGKELIYSTEERDAVCSICGKKTRTSIWCPEGHYVCDDCCRAPSRAAVVRACLESEEKDPVKLAESIMHNPSVCMHGPEHHILDACALAAAYRNCGGKIDLESALRELVSRMSAVPGGVCGRYGCCGSAVACGAFVSTVTGTTPLSGSTWALANRMTSECLAAVGSIGGPRCCKRDSFLSLGAAARFITENMGVPMPSSVPVCMFSARNAQCLGEACPFNPGHGRRRTNPQGGFYLDTQILGGQ
;
A
#
# COMPACT_ATOMS: atom_id res chain seq x y z
N MET A 1 17.18 6.31 -11.30
CA MET A 1 17.16 5.29 -10.24
C MET A 1 16.50 4.05 -10.80
N HIS A 2 17.10 2.88 -10.56
CA HIS A 2 16.62 1.61 -11.09
C HIS A 2 15.52 1.04 -10.18
N GLY A 3 14.45 0.48 -10.77
CA GLY A 3 13.31 -0.08 -10.02
C GLY A 3 13.51 -1.50 -9.50
N GLU A 4 14.59 -2.17 -9.93
CA GLU A 4 15.04 -3.49 -9.49
C GLU A 4 16.58 -3.49 -9.42
N GLY A 5 17.16 -4.27 -8.50
CA GLY A 5 18.62 -4.30 -8.28
C GLY A 5 19.15 -3.11 -7.47
N CYS A 6 20.46 -2.83 -7.61
CA CYS A 6 21.12 -1.72 -6.93
C CYS A 6 20.61 -0.37 -7.44
N ILE A 7 20.14 0.50 -6.53
CA ILE A 7 19.57 1.79 -6.94
C ILE A 7 20.60 2.77 -7.56
N ILE A 8 21.90 2.53 -7.32
CA ILE A 8 23.00 3.36 -7.82
C ILE A 8 23.44 2.91 -9.21
N CYS A 9 23.68 1.61 -9.42
CA CYS A 9 24.25 1.09 -10.69
C CYS A 9 23.39 0.08 -11.45
N GLY A 10 22.22 -0.32 -10.91
CA GLY A 10 21.26 -1.22 -11.56
C GLY A 10 21.63 -2.71 -11.55
N LYS A 11 22.84 -3.08 -11.09
CA LYS A 11 23.25 -4.50 -11.00
C LYS A 11 22.42 -5.27 -9.96
N GLU A 12 22.21 -6.55 -10.21
CA GLU A 12 21.54 -7.47 -9.28
C GLU A 12 22.24 -7.47 -7.91
N LEU A 13 21.44 -7.48 -6.84
CA LEU A 13 21.95 -7.49 -5.48
C LEU A 13 22.28 -8.93 -5.05
N ILE A 14 23.38 -9.09 -4.34
CA ILE A 14 23.75 -10.35 -3.70
C ILE A 14 22.98 -10.44 -2.39
N TYR A 15 22.27 -11.55 -2.20
CA TYR A 15 21.60 -11.91 -0.94
C TYR A 15 22.39 -13.03 -0.28
N SER A 16 22.86 -12.81 0.95
CA SER A 16 23.61 -13.78 1.74
C SER A 16 22.90 -14.11 3.04
N THR A 17 23.28 -15.20 3.69
CA THR A 17 22.91 -15.48 5.09
C THR A 17 23.88 -14.81 6.07
N GLU A 18 25.08 -14.45 5.61
CA GLU A 18 26.09 -13.76 6.40
C GLU A 18 25.91 -12.25 6.27
N GLU A 19 25.85 -11.56 7.42
CA GLU A 19 25.81 -10.12 7.47
C GLU A 19 27.22 -9.52 7.48
N ARG A 20 27.38 -8.38 6.81
CA ARG A 20 28.61 -7.60 6.80
C ARG A 20 28.35 -6.15 7.16
N ASP A 21 29.38 -5.47 7.66
CA ASP A 21 29.33 -4.02 7.84
C ASP A 21 29.24 -3.32 6.49
N ALA A 22 28.38 -2.31 6.43
CA ALA A 22 28.20 -1.49 5.25
C ALA A 22 27.97 -0.02 5.64
N VAL A 23 28.39 0.87 4.75
CA VAL A 23 28.21 2.32 4.89
C VAL A 23 27.29 2.78 3.77
N CYS A 24 26.19 3.44 4.12
CA CYS A 24 25.25 3.94 3.12
C CYS A 24 25.94 4.95 2.21
N SER A 25 25.95 4.70 0.90
CA SER A 25 26.55 5.57 -0.11
C SER A 25 25.84 6.93 -0.28
N ILE A 26 24.69 7.13 0.38
CA ILE A 26 23.92 8.39 0.35
C ILE A 26 24.08 9.17 1.66
N CYS A 27 23.79 8.56 2.82
CA CYS A 27 23.80 9.27 4.11
C CYS A 27 25.01 8.95 5.01
N GLY A 28 25.89 8.03 4.62
CA GLY A 28 27.06 7.64 5.43
C GLY A 28 26.75 6.81 6.68
N LYS A 29 25.48 6.47 6.95
CA LYS A 29 25.11 5.65 8.11
C LYS A 29 25.73 4.26 8.02
N LYS A 30 26.37 3.80 9.10
CA LYS A 30 26.90 2.45 9.25
C LYS A 30 25.81 1.51 9.75
N THR A 31 25.75 0.31 9.18
CA THR A 31 24.82 -0.75 9.60
C THR A 31 25.35 -2.10 9.13
N ARG A 32 24.82 -3.18 9.69
CA ARG A 32 25.00 -4.51 9.11
C ARG A 32 23.95 -4.79 8.06
N THR A 33 24.32 -5.55 7.05
CA THR A 33 23.41 -6.00 6.00
C THR A 33 23.83 -7.35 5.45
N SER A 34 22.85 -8.16 5.09
CA SER A 34 23.02 -9.40 4.34
C SER A 34 22.80 -9.22 2.83
N ILE A 35 22.55 -7.99 2.38
CA ILE A 35 22.24 -7.66 0.99
C ILE A 35 23.20 -6.57 0.51
N TRP A 36 23.87 -6.80 -0.63
CA TRP A 36 24.79 -5.80 -1.17
C TRP A 36 24.95 -5.83 -2.68
N CYS A 37 25.39 -4.71 -3.23
CA CYS A 37 25.79 -4.65 -4.64
C CYS A 37 27.19 -5.25 -4.84
N PRO A 38 27.44 -6.05 -5.89
CA PRO A 38 28.77 -6.55 -6.22
C PRO A 38 29.81 -5.44 -6.44
N GLU A 39 29.38 -4.22 -6.79
CA GLU A 39 30.25 -3.05 -6.96
C GLU A 39 30.54 -2.29 -5.66
N GLY A 40 30.16 -2.84 -4.51
CA GLY A 40 30.41 -2.22 -3.21
C GLY A 40 29.39 -1.17 -2.78
N HIS A 41 28.39 -0.85 -3.62
CA HIS A 41 27.30 0.03 -3.21
C HIS A 41 26.43 -0.59 -2.13
N TYR A 42 26.10 0.23 -1.13
CA TYR A 42 25.09 -0.07 -0.14
C TYR A 42 24.25 1.18 0.09
N VAL A 43 22.92 1.06 0.09
CA VAL A 43 22.04 2.16 0.44
C VAL A 43 21.11 1.68 1.54
N CYS A 44 21.06 2.41 2.66
CA CYS A 44 20.17 2.07 3.76
C CYS A 44 18.70 2.22 3.35
N ASP A 45 17.82 1.53 4.07
CA ASP A 45 16.37 1.54 3.86
C ASP A 45 15.79 2.96 3.75
N ASP A 46 16.22 3.88 4.61
CA ASP A 46 15.72 5.26 4.62
C ASP A 46 16.03 6.00 3.32
N CYS A 47 17.27 5.89 2.85
CA CYS A 47 17.72 6.55 1.62
C CYS A 47 17.16 5.86 0.37
N CYS A 48 17.03 4.52 0.40
CA CYS A 48 16.41 3.75 -0.67
C CYS A 48 14.94 4.15 -0.86
N ARG A 49 14.22 4.42 0.23
CA ARG A 49 12.79 4.77 0.21
C ARG A 49 12.52 6.28 0.12
N ALA A 50 13.53 7.14 0.26
CA ALA A 50 13.33 8.59 0.21
C ALA A 50 12.67 9.09 -1.10
N PRO A 51 13.06 8.61 -2.30
CA PRO A 51 12.46 9.06 -3.55
C PRO A 51 10.97 8.71 -3.68
N SER A 52 10.57 7.49 -3.32
CA SER A 52 9.17 7.07 -3.34
C SER A 52 8.33 7.85 -2.33
N ARG A 53 8.83 8.04 -1.10
CA ARG A 53 8.16 8.86 -0.08
C ARG A 53 7.93 10.29 -0.54
N ALA A 54 8.95 10.93 -1.12
CA ALA A 54 8.83 12.29 -1.64
C ALA A 54 7.81 12.37 -2.79
N ALA A 55 7.83 11.39 -3.70
CA ALA A 55 6.87 11.32 -4.81
C ALA A 55 5.42 11.15 -4.32
N VAL A 56 5.19 10.28 -3.33
CA VAL A 56 3.88 10.06 -2.70
C VAL A 56 3.37 11.34 -2.07
N VAL A 57 4.16 11.99 -1.20
CA VAL A 57 3.73 13.19 -0.47
C VAL A 57 3.40 14.32 -1.44
N ARG A 58 4.27 14.57 -2.41
CA ARG A 58 4.04 15.60 -3.43
C ARG A 58 2.74 15.35 -4.20
N ALA A 59 2.56 14.14 -4.72
CA ALA A 59 1.36 13.79 -5.48
C ALA A 59 0.08 13.93 -4.64
N CYS A 60 0.12 13.58 -3.35
CA CYS A 60 -1.04 13.72 -2.47
C CYS A 60 -1.36 15.18 -2.13
N LEU A 61 -0.36 16.05 -1.97
CA LEU A 61 -0.56 17.47 -1.72
C LEU A 61 -1.13 18.21 -2.95
N GLU A 62 -0.70 17.82 -4.14
CA GLU A 62 -1.06 18.46 -5.41
C GLU A 62 -2.37 17.92 -6.03
N SER A 63 -2.85 16.76 -5.56
CA SER A 63 -4.00 16.08 -6.17
C SER A 63 -5.36 16.62 -5.72
N GLU A 64 -6.29 16.71 -6.68
CA GLU A 64 -7.72 16.95 -6.48
C GLU A 64 -8.57 15.67 -6.67
N GLU A 65 -7.95 14.51 -6.93
CA GLU A 65 -8.65 13.24 -7.11
C GLU A 65 -9.40 12.84 -5.82
N LYS A 66 -10.66 12.44 -5.97
CA LYS A 66 -11.57 12.07 -4.88
C LYS A 66 -11.62 10.56 -4.65
N ASP A 67 -11.25 9.78 -5.65
CA ASP A 67 -11.17 8.33 -5.56
C ASP A 67 -9.77 7.89 -5.07
N PRO A 68 -9.67 7.34 -3.84
CA PRO A 68 -8.38 6.95 -3.29
C PRO A 68 -7.72 5.83 -4.10
N VAL A 69 -8.49 4.97 -4.78
CA VAL A 69 -7.95 3.89 -5.61
C VAL A 69 -7.28 4.46 -6.85
N LYS A 70 -7.93 5.41 -7.53
CA LYS A 70 -7.34 6.09 -8.70
C LYS A 70 -6.11 6.91 -8.34
N LEU A 71 -6.16 7.64 -7.22
CA LEU A 71 -5.02 8.42 -6.76
C LEU A 71 -3.83 7.49 -6.47
N ALA A 72 -4.05 6.41 -5.72
CA ALA A 72 -3.02 5.44 -5.42
C ALA A 72 -2.45 4.79 -6.69
N GLU A 73 -3.29 4.36 -7.62
CA GLU A 73 -2.87 3.81 -8.91
C GLU A 73 -1.99 4.79 -9.69
N SER A 74 -2.36 6.08 -9.75
CA SER A 74 -1.56 7.11 -10.43
C SER A 74 -0.16 7.25 -9.83
N ILE A 75 -0.04 7.18 -8.50
CA ILE A 75 1.25 7.26 -7.79
C ILE A 75 2.06 5.98 -8.02
N MET A 76 1.41 4.82 -8.10
CA MET A 76 2.05 3.53 -8.36
C MET A 76 2.73 3.44 -9.74
N HIS A 77 2.39 4.31 -10.68
CA HIS A 77 3.07 4.45 -11.97
C HIS A 77 4.39 5.23 -11.88
N ASN A 78 4.68 5.90 -10.76
CA ASN A 78 5.96 6.57 -10.58
C ASN A 78 7.11 5.53 -10.57
N PRO A 79 8.20 5.74 -11.34
CA PRO A 79 9.32 4.78 -11.41
C PRO A 79 10.02 4.51 -10.08
N SER A 80 9.89 5.41 -9.09
CA SER A 80 10.44 5.23 -7.75
C SER A 80 9.61 4.29 -6.88
N VAL A 81 8.37 3.98 -7.27
CA VAL A 81 7.49 3.06 -6.55
C VAL A 81 7.65 1.66 -7.14
N CYS A 82 8.15 0.73 -6.33
CA CYS A 82 8.41 -0.63 -6.78
C CYS A 82 7.10 -1.40 -7.01
N MET A 83 7.21 -2.64 -7.53
CA MET A 83 6.06 -3.54 -7.62
C MET A 83 5.57 -3.96 -6.22
N HIS A 84 6.52 -4.22 -5.32
CA HIS A 84 6.30 -4.61 -3.93
C HIS A 84 7.24 -3.83 -3.03
N GLY A 85 6.77 -3.44 -1.85
CA GLY A 85 7.60 -2.81 -0.85
C GLY A 85 6.81 -1.98 0.15
N PRO A 86 7.39 -1.68 1.33
CA PRO A 86 6.73 -0.94 2.40
C PRO A 86 6.37 0.51 2.03
N GLU A 87 6.89 1.05 0.92
CA GLU A 87 6.44 2.33 0.39
C GLU A 87 4.94 2.35 0.06
N HIS A 88 4.33 1.19 -0.23
CA HIS A 88 2.89 1.09 -0.44
C HIS A 88 2.09 1.35 0.86
N HIS A 89 2.65 1.03 2.03
CA HIS A 89 1.99 1.32 3.30
C HIS A 89 1.82 2.84 3.48
N ILE A 90 2.85 3.60 3.09
CA ILE A 90 2.84 5.06 3.12
C ILE A 90 1.91 5.61 2.02
N LEU A 91 2.06 5.08 0.80
CA LEU A 91 1.26 5.47 -0.36
C LEU A 91 -0.23 5.37 -0.08
N ASP A 92 -0.70 4.23 0.42
CA ASP A 92 -2.12 3.98 0.65
C ASP A 92 -2.68 4.90 1.74
N ALA A 93 -1.93 5.10 2.84
CA ALA A 93 -2.35 6.01 3.91
C ALA A 93 -2.48 7.46 3.40
N CYS A 94 -1.50 7.91 2.61
CA CYS A 94 -1.44 9.27 2.08
C CYS A 94 -2.50 9.51 1.00
N ALA A 95 -2.70 8.55 0.10
CA ALA A 95 -3.70 8.62 -0.95
C ALA A 95 -5.12 8.67 -0.35
N LEU A 96 -5.39 7.86 0.69
CA LEU A 96 -6.66 7.90 1.41
C LEU A 96 -6.88 9.25 2.09
N ALA A 97 -5.86 9.82 2.75
CA ALA A 97 -5.95 11.13 3.40
C ALA A 97 -6.23 12.27 2.41
N ALA A 98 -5.54 12.27 1.26
CA ALA A 98 -5.76 13.27 0.21
C ALA A 98 -7.16 13.16 -0.40
N ALA A 99 -7.59 11.95 -0.76
CA ALA A 99 -8.93 11.70 -1.30
C ALA A 99 -10.02 12.07 -0.29
N TYR A 100 -9.84 11.76 1.00
CA TYR A 100 -10.75 12.15 2.07
C TYR A 100 -10.90 13.67 2.15
N ARG A 101 -9.78 14.42 2.12
CA ARG A 101 -9.79 15.90 2.05
C ARG A 101 -10.57 16.38 0.83
N ASN A 102 -10.29 15.80 -0.33
CA ASN A 102 -10.91 16.18 -1.61
C ASN A 102 -12.43 15.87 -1.64
N CYS A 103 -12.89 14.93 -0.82
CA CYS A 103 -14.30 14.64 -0.59
C CYS A 103 -14.98 15.55 0.45
N GLY A 104 -14.27 16.57 0.97
CA GLY A 104 -14.79 17.49 1.98
C GLY A 104 -14.56 17.04 3.43
N GLY A 105 -13.80 15.96 3.63
CA GLY A 105 -13.38 15.51 4.95
C GLY A 105 -12.48 16.54 5.64
N LYS A 106 -12.70 16.76 6.94
CA LYS A 106 -11.92 17.72 7.74
C LYS A 106 -10.58 17.11 8.13
N ILE A 107 -9.49 17.64 7.59
CA ILE A 107 -8.13 17.20 7.88
C ILE A 107 -7.14 18.33 7.55
N ASP A 108 -6.16 18.55 8.42
CA ASP A 108 -4.93 19.26 8.03
C ASP A 108 -4.06 18.28 7.26
N LEU A 109 -4.14 18.34 5.93
CA LEU A 109 -3.50 17.35 5.07
C LEU A 109 -1.99 17.32 5.27
N GLU A 110 -1.31 18.47 5.36
CA GLU A 110 0.15 18.48 5.46
C GLU A 110 0.63 17.84 6.77
N SER A 111 0.02 18.21 7.89
CA SER A 111 0.32 17.61 9.20
C SER A 111 0.01 16.12 9.22
N ALA A 112 -1.14 15.73 8.68
CA ALA A 112 -1.55 14.32 8.60
C ALA A 112 -0.60 13.49 7.74
N LEU A 113 -0.16 13.98 6.58
CA LEU A 113 0.79 13.25 5.72
C LEU A 113 2.13 13.04 6.43
N ARG A 114 2.64 14.04 7.16
CA ARG A 114 3.88 13.89 7.96
C ARG A 114 3.75 12.80 9.01
N GLU A 115 2.62 12.77 9.72
CA GLU A 115 2.35 11.76 10.74
C GLU A 115 2.20 10.36 10.11
N LEU A 116 1.44 10.22 9.03
CA LEU A 116 1.23 8.95 8.35
C LEU A 116 2.52 8.40 7.77
N VAL A 117 3.36 9.24 7.17
CA VAL A 117 4.70 8.85 6.70
C VAL A 117 5.53 8.31 7.87
N SER A 118 5.52 8.98 9.02
CA SER A 118 6.26 8.54 10.22
C SER A 118 5.75 7.18 10.72
N ARG A 119 4.43 7.06 10.97
CA ARG A 119 3.80 5.84 11.48
C ARG A 119 4.00 4.66 10.53
N MET A 120 3.78 4.86 9.23
CA MET A 120 3.85 3.78 8.24
C MET A 120 5.28 3.40 7.86
N SER A 121 6.25 4.30 8.04
CA SER A 121 7.67 3.93 7.93
C SER A 121 8.10 2.93 9.01
N ALA A 122 7.40 2.88 10.16
CA ALA A 122 7.66 1.91 11.22
C ALA A 122 7.02 0.53 10.95
N VAL A 123 6.17 0.40 9.94
CA VAL A 123 5.55 -0.88 9.57
C VAL A 123 6.52 -1.66 8.66
N PRO A 124 7.03 -2.83 9.09
CA PRO A 124 8.08 -3.53 8.38
C PRO A 124 7.61 -4.08 7.02
N GLY A 125 8.53 -4.12 6.06
CA GLY A 125 8.31 -4.85 4.81
C GLY A 125 8.00 -6.32 5.07
N GLY A 126 7.03 -6.88 4.35
CA GLY A 126 6.62 -8.28 4.52
C GLY A 126 5.72 -8.52 5.74
N VAL A 127 5.22 -7.48 6.41
CA VAL A 127 4.28 -7.60 7.53
C VAL A 127 3.07 -8.48 7.21
N CYS A 128 2.57 -8.43 5.97
CA CYS A 128 1.45 -9.25 5.49
C CYS A 128 1.69 -10.76 5.64
N GLY A 129 2.89 -11.23 5.30
CA GLY A 129 3.23 -12.66 5.35
C GLY A 129 3.85 -13.11 6.68
N ARG A 130 4.39 -12.19 7.48
CA ARG A 130 5.05 -12.51 8.76
C ARG A 130 4.16 -12.35 9.98
N TYR A 131 3.21 -11.42 9.93
CA TYR A 131 2.34 -11.06 11.05
C TYR A 131 0.85 -11.26 10.74
N GLY A 132 0.50 -11.58 9.49
CA GLY A 132 -0.89 -11.75 9.06
C GLY A 132 -1.66 -10.44 8.86
N CYS A 133 -1.03 -9.29 9.05
CA CYS A 133 -1.65 -7.97 8.91
C CYS A 133 -1.09 -7.27 7.67
N CYS A 134 -1.88 -7.13 6.61
CA CYS A 134 -1.45 -6.40 5.42
C CYS A 134 -1.15 -4.93 5.76
N GLY A 135 0.02 -4.44 5.33
CA GLY A 135 0.43 -3.06 5.61
C GLY A 135 -0.50 -2.01 4.98
N SER A 136 -1.19 -2.35 3.88
CA SER A 136 -2.22 -1.50 3.27
C SER A 136 -3.47 -1.38 4.16
N ALA A 137 -3.90 -2.49 4.77
CA ALA A 137 -5.01 -2.48 5.72
C ALA A 137 -4.66 -1.69 7.00
N VAL A 138 -3.44 -1.89 7.51
CA VAL A 138 -2.91 -1.13 8.66
C VAL A 138 -2.83 0.37 8.34
N ALA A 139 -2.44 0.73 7.10
CA ALA A 139 -2.41 2.10 6.63
C ALA A 139 -3.78 2.78 6.69
N CYS A 140 -4.86 2.08 6.33
CA CYS A 140 -6.22 2.59 6.42
C CYS A 140 -6.64 2.84 7.88
N GLY A 141 -6.30 1.94 8.81
CA GLY A 141 -6.52 2.15 10.24
C GLY A 141 -5.69 3.30 10.83
N ALA A 142 -4.45 3.46 10.38
CA ALA A 142 -3.58 4.56 10.77
C ALA A 142 -4.13 5.91 10.28
N PHE A 143 -4.69 5.96 9.07
CA PHE A 143 -5.43 7.11 8.55
C PHE A 143 -6.58 7.49 9.48
N VAL A 144 -7.46 6.54 9.83
CA VAL A 144 -8.56 6.81 10.77
C VAL A 144 -8.00 7.37 12.07
N SER A 145 -6.97 6.73 12.62
CA SER A 145 -6.37 7.17 13.88
C SER A 145 -5.83 8.60 13.82
N THR A 146 -5.24 9.00 12.69
CA THR A 146 -4.71 10.36 12.48
C THR A 146 -5.84 11.37 12.35
N VAL A 147 -6.86 11.11 11.53
CA VAL A 147 -7.94 12.08 11.29
C VAL A 147 -8.87 12.25 12.50
N THR A 148 -9.00 11.23 13.36
CA THR A 148 -9.80 11.30 14.58
C THR A 148 -9.00 11.67 15.83
N GLY A 149 -7.68 11.87 15.71
CA GLY A 149 -6.80 12.12 16.87
C GLY A 149 -6.80 10.98 17.89
N THR A 150 -7.05 9.75 17.43
CA THR A 150 -7.13 8.56 18.29
C THR A 150 -5.80 8.24 18.92
N THR A 151 -5.86 7.85 20.19
CA THR A 151 -4.75 7.28 20.95
C THR A 151 -5.11 5.90 21.46
N PRO A 152 -4.14 5.13 21.99
CA PRO A 152 -4.43 3.85 22.65
C PRO A 152 -5.41 3.93 23.83
N LEU A 153 -5.68 5.13 24.36
CA LEU A 153 -6.59 5.37 25.48
C LEU A 153 -7.96 5.90 25.03
N SER A 154 -8.18 6.11 23.73
CA SER A 154 -9.48 6.53 23.21
C SER A 154 -10.51 5.40 23.28
N GLY A 155 -11.78 5.74 23.46
CA GLY A 155 -12.88 4.77 23.44
C GLY A 155 -13.37 4.46 22.02
N SER A 156 -14.40 5.18 21.58
CA SER A 156 -15.10 4.89 20.31
C SER A 156 -14.22 5.00 19.07
N THR A 157 -13.31 5.98 19.01
CA THR A 157 -12.44 6.21 17.85
C THR A 157 -11.31 5.18 17.75
N TRP A 158 -10.86 4.61 18.88
CA TRP A 158 -9.96 3.45 18.88
C TRP A 158 -10.63 2.23 18.25
N ALA A 159 -11.89 1.96 18.61
CA ALA A 159 -12.65 0.88 18.00
C ALA A 159 -12.89 1.14 16.51
N LEU A 160 -13.14 2.39 16.10
CA LEU A 160 -13.32 2.77 14.70
C LEU A 160 -12.07 2.46 13.85
N ALA A 161 -10.87 2.81 14.33
CA ALA A 161 -9.61 2.52 13.63
C ALA A 161 -9.34 1.01 13.50
N ASN A 162 -9.65 0.24 14.55
CA ASN A 162 -9.52 -1.22 14.51
C ASN A 162 -10.52 -1.86 13.53
N ARG A 163 -11.78 -1.39 13.51
CA ARG A 163 -12.78 -1.87 12.54
C ARG A 163 -12.38 -1.55 11.11
N MET A 164 -11.89 -0.34 10.83
CA MET A 164 -11.34 0.02 9.51
C MET A 164 -10.26 -0.99 9.06
N THR A 165 -9.31 -1.28 9.96
CA THR A 165 -8.24 -2.24 9.68
C THR A 165 -8.81 -3.64 9.43
N SER A 166 -9.77 -4.08 10.25
CA SER A 166 -10.43 -5.38 10.14
C SER A 166 -11.15 -5.55 8.80
N GLU A 167 -11.92 -4.55 8.37
CA GLU A 167 -12.64 -4.57 7.09
C GLU A 167 -11.67 -4.67 5.90
N CYS A 168 -10.59 -3.91 5.94
CA CYS A 168 -9.55 -4.00 4.91
C CYS A 168 -8.86 -5.37 4.91
N LEU A 169 -8.57 -5.94 6.09
CA LEU A 169 -7.99 -7.28 6.21
C LEU A 169 -8.95 -8.37 5.71
N ALA A 170 -10.26 -8.22 5.97
CA ALA A 170 -11.27 -9.14 5.44
C ALA A 170 -11.31 -9.08 3.91
N ALA A 171 -11.27 -7.89 3.31
CA ALA A 171 -11.20 -7.71 1.86
C ALA A 171 -9.94 -8.37 1.27
N VAL A 172 -8.76 -8.13 1.86
CA VAL A 172 -7.49 -8.76 1.43
C VAL A 172 -7.53 -10.29 1.59
N GLY A 173 -7.99 -10.77 2.73
CA GLY A 173 -8.05 -12.20 3.07
C GLY A 173 -9.01 -13.00 2.19
N SER A 174 -10.07 -12.36 1.68
CA SER A 174 -11.06 -13.00 0.80
C SER A 174 -10.51 -13.45 -0.56
N ILE A 175 -9.44 -12.83 -1.05
CA ILE A 175 -8.81 -13.18 -2.33
C ILE A 175 -7.65 -14.17 -2.12
N GLY A 176 -6.86 -13.96 -1.07
CA GLY A 176 -5.69 -14.78 -0.78
C GLY A 176 -4.57 -14.69 -1.82
N GLY A 177 -3.71 -15.72 -1.83
CA GLY A 177 -2.56 -15.82 -2.71
C GLY A 177 -1.26 -15.18 -2.17
N PRO A 178 -0.14 -15.35 -2.88
CA PRO A 178 1.13 -14.73 -2.51
C PRO A 178 1.06 -13.19 -2.59
N ARG A 179 2.10 -12.53 -2.06
CA ARG A 179 2.22 -11.06 -1.96
C ARG A 179 1.83 -10.34 -3.26
N CYS A 180 1.03 -9.29 -3.15
CA CYS A 180 0.83 -8.33 -4.24
C CYS A 180 0.41 -6.97 -3.69
N CYS A 181 1.37 -6.06 -3.49
CA CYS A 181 1.08 -4.76 -2.90
C CYS A 181 0.02 -3.99 -3.70
N LYS A 182 0.03 -4.05 -5.05
CA LYS A 182 -0.97 -3.36 -5.89
C LYS A 182 -2.39 -3.86 -5.65
N ARG A 183 -2.60 -5.18 -5.66
CA ARG A 183 -3.91 -5.80 -5.41
C ARG A 183 -4.41 -5.45 -4.01
N ASP A 184 -3.54 -5.59 -3.02
CA ASP A 184 -3.91 -5.40 -1.62
C ASP A 184 -4.20 -3.92 -1.32
N SER A 185 -3.52 -2.98 -2.01
CA SER A 185 -3.87 -1.54 -2.03
C SER A 185 -5.24 -1.29 -2.62
N PHE A 186 -5.56 -1.86 -3.78
CA PHE A 186 -6.89 -1.68 -4.40
C PHE A 186 -8.02 -2.21 -3.51
N LEU A 187 -7.83 -3.39 -2.88
CA LEU A 187 -8.80 -3.96 -1.95
C LEU A 187 -8.98 -3.10 -0.69
N SER A 188 -7.87 -2.71 -0.06
CA SER A 188 -7.92 -1.95 1.19
C SER A 188 -8.48 -0.56 0.99
N LEU A 189 -8.05 0.17 -0.06
CA LEU A 189 -8.56 1.52 -0.34
C LEU A 189 -10.04 1.50 -0.76
N GLY A 190 -10.47 0.48 -1.51
CA GLY A 190 -11.89 0.33 -1.85
C GLY A 190 -12.76 0.02 -0.63
N ALA A 191 -12.30 -0.88 0.25
CA ALA A 191 -12.97 -1.15 1.52
C ALA A 191 -12.99 0.10 2.42
N ALA A 192 -11.89 0.85 2.48
CA ALA A 192 -11.76 2.06 3.28
C ALA A 192 -12.70 3.18 2.80
N ALA A 193 -12.83 3.41 1.49
CA ALA A 193 -13.75 4.39 0.93
C ALA A 193 -15.21 4.11 1.33
N ARG A 194 -15.63 2.83 1.25
CA ARG A 194 -16.96 2.41 1.74
C ARG A 194 -17.11 2.62 3.23
N PHE A 195 -16.12 2.17 4.00
CA PHE A 195 -16.14 2.32 5.46
C PHE A 195 -16.26 3.77 5.90
N ILE A 196 -15.51 4.69 5.27
CA ILE A 196 -15.58 6.13 5.55
C ILE A 196 -16.96 6.69 5.22
N THR A 197 -17.54 6.28 4.09
CA THR A 197 -18.89 6.70 3.69
C THR A 197 -19.91 6.28 4.76
N GLU A 198 -19.87 5.02 5.20
CA GLU A 198 -20.84 4.45 6.13
C GLU A 198 -20.65 4.90 7.59
N ASN A 199 -19.41 5.05 8.04
CA ASN A 199 -19.09 5.22 9.46
C ASN A 199 -18.60 6.61 9.83
N MET A 200 -18.19 7.42 8.86
CA MET A 200 -17.60 8.76 9.09
C MET A 200 -18.37 9.88 8.38
N GLY A 201 -19.37 9.54 7.57
CA GLY A 201 -20.27 10.51 6.93
C GLY A 201 -19.61 11.35 5.84
N VAL A 202 -18.49 10.88 5.27
CA VAL A 202 -17.82 11.53 4.13
C VAL A 202 -17.99 10.63 2.90
N PRO A 203 -18.87 10.98 1.95
CA PRO A 203 -19.07 10.19 0.74
C PRO A 203 -17.78 10.11 -0.08
N MET A 204 -17.28 8.90 -0.33
CA MET A 204 -16.07 8.67 -1.11
C MET A 204 -16.35 7.72 -2.27
N PRO A 205 -15.99 8.10 -3.51
CA PRO A 205 -16.05 7.16 -4.63
C PRO A 205 -15.01 6.06 -4.47
N SER A 206 -15.30 4.89 -5.03
CA SER A 206 -14.34 3.79 -5.15
C SER A 206 -14.56 3.07 -6.47
N SER A 207 -13.69 3.33 -7.44
CA SER A 207 -13.67 2.59 -8.69
C SER A 207 -12.94 1.25 -8.53
N VAL A 208 -13.34 0.30 -9.36
CA VAL A 208 -12.67 -1.00 -9.52
C VAL A 208 -11.65 -0.86 -10.65
N PRO A 209 -10.34 -0.87 -10.37
CA PRO A 209 -9.32 -0.64 -11.39
C PRO A 209 -9.09 -1.90 -12.23
N VAL A 210 -8.61 -1.70 -13.45
CA VAL A 210 -8.06 -2.76 -14.29
C VAL A 210 -6.54 -2.72 -14.16
N CYS A 211 -5.95 -3.72 -13.53
CA CYS A 211 -4.55 -3.73 -13.15
C CYS A 211 -3.60 -3.83 -14.36
N MET A 212 -2.81 -2.77 -14.54
CA MET A 212 -1.77 -2.68 -15.57
C MET A 212 -0.40 -3.20 -15.12
N PHE A 213 -0.27 -3.66 -13.88
CA PHE A 213 1.00 -4.11 -13.28
C PHE A 213 1.22 -5.63 -13.34
N SER A 214 0.23 -6.39 -13.81
CA SER A 214 0.22 -7.86 -13.75
C SER A 214 1.45 -8.50 -14.39
N ALA A 215 1.88 -8.02 -15.56
CA ALA A 215 3.06 -8.52 -16.28
C ALA A 215 4.40 -8.31 -15.53
N ARG A 216 4.45 -7.37 -14.58
CA ARG A 216 5.64 -7.07 -13.76
C ARG A 216 5.70 -7.91 -12.48
N ASN A 217 4.70 -8.76 -12.23
CA ASN A 217 4.61 -9.50 -10.98
C ASN A 217 4.66 -11.01 -11.22
N ALA A 218 5.83 -11.61 -10.96
CA ALA A 218 5.99 -13.06 -11.02
C ALA A 218 5.10 -13.84 -10.04
N GLN A 219 4.56 -13.18 -9.00
CA GLN A 219 3.60 -13.75 -8.04
C GLN A 219 2.14 -13.41 -8.38
N CYS A 220 1.85 -12.89 -9.58
CA CYS A 220 0.49 -12.54 -9.98
C CYS A 220 -0.41 -13.80 -10.00
N LEU A 221 -1.66 -13.65 -9.55
CA LEU A 221 -2.67 -14.71 -9.64
C LEU A 221 -3.27 -14.87 -11.06
N GLY A 222 -2.83 -14.07 -12.04
CA GLY A 222 -3.40 -14.08 -13.39
C GLY A 222 -4.91 -13.81 -13.36
N GLU A 223 -5.67 -14.60 -14.11
CA GLU A 223 -7.14 -14.48 -14.24
C GLU A 223 -7.89 -14.71 -12.91
N ALA A 224 -7.27 -15.34 -11.91
CA ALA A 224 -7.85 -15.48 -10.58
C ALA A 224 -7.82 -14.18 -9.75
N CYS A 225 -7.03 -13.18 -10.15
CA CYS A 225 -7.07 -11.85 -9.53
C CYS A 225 -8.29 -11.06 -10.05
N PRO A 226 -9.11 -10.44 -9.19
CA PRO A 226 -10.29 -9.68 -9.62
C PRO A 226 -9.96 -8.45 -10.47
N PHE A 227 -8.75 -7.92 -10.37
CA PHE A 227 -8.31 -6.75 -11.14
C PHE A 227 -7.58 -7.12 -12.43
N ASN A 228 -7.41 -8.41 -12.76
CA ASN A 228 -6.72 -8.79 -13.98
C ASN A 228 -7.58 -8.45 -15.21
N PRO A 229 -7.01 -7.92 -16.31
CA PRO A 229 -7.76 -7.67 -17.55
C PRO A 229 -8.47 -8.91 -18.14
N GLY A 230 -7.96 -10.10 -17.86
CA GLY A 230 -8.52 -11.39 -18.24
C GLY A 230 -9.49 -12.00 -17.22
N HIS A 231 -9.76 -11.32 -16.09
CA HIS A 231 -10.70 -11.80 -15.09
C HIS A 231 -12.09 -12.04 -15.72
N GLY A 232 -12.66 -13.22 -15.47
CA GLY A 232 -13.96 -13.64 -16.01
C GLY A 232 -13.96 -14.27 -17.41
N ARG A 233 -12.81 -14.36 -18.12
CA ARG A 233 -12.75 -14.96 -19.48
C ARG A 233 -12.67 -16.50 -19.52
N ARG A 234 -12.41 -17.17 -18.38
CA ARG A 234 -12.36 -18.65 -18.27
C ARG A 234 -13.11 -19.20 -17.04
N ARG A 235 -14.40 -18.89 -16.89
CA ARG A 235 -15.26 -19.62 -15.94
C ARG A 235 -16.17 -20.60 -16.68
N THR A 236 -15.58 -21.69 -17.17
CA THR A 236 -16.30 -22.96 -17.40
C THR A 236 -15.50 -24.11 -16.79
N ASN A 237 -15.84 -24.49 -15.56
CA ASN A 237 -15.73 -25.88 -15.11
C ASN A 237 -16.82 -26.16 -14.04
N PRO A 238 -17.60 -27.25 -14.12
CA PRO A 238 -18.89 -27.39 -13.42
C PRO A 238 -18.80 -27.94 -11.98
N GLN A 239 -17.65 -27.93 -11.32
CA GLN A 239 -17.48 -28.64 -10.04
C GLN A 239 -16.78 -27.78 -8.98
N GLY A 240 -17.59 -27.18 -8.11
CA GLY A 240 -17.24 -26.94 -6.69
C GLY A 240 -16.61 -25.58 -6.33
N GLY A 241 -17.47 -24.61 -5.98
CA GLY A 241 -17.24 -23.64 -4.89
C GLY A 241 -16.20 -22.53 -5.10
N PHE A 242 -16.67 -21.33 -5.45
CA PHE A 242 -16.78 -20.18 -4.55
C PHE A 242 -17.45 -19.04 -5.33
N TYR A 243 -18.65 -18.68 -4.88
CA TYR A 243 -19.37 -17.49 -5.33
C TYR A 243 -18.49 -16.27 -4.99
N LEU A 244 -17.98 -15.60 -6.03
CA LEU A 244 -17.60 -14.20 -5.90
C LEU A 244 -18.92 -13.45 -6.01
N ASP A 245 -19.56 -13.19 -4.87
CA ASP A 245 -20.65 -12.25 -4.84
C ASP A 245 -20.11 -10.90 -5.30
N THR A 246 -20.75 -10.39 -6.35
CA THR A 246 -20.60 -9.04 -6.89
C THR A 246 -20.90 -7.93 -5.86
N GLN A 247 -21.17 -8.27 -4.60
CA GLN A 247 -21.47 -7.34 -3.52
C GLN A 247 -20.23 -6.66 -2.91
N ILE A 248 -19.01 -7.17 -3.12
CA ILE A 248 -17.80 -6.57 -2.51
C ILE A 248 -17.23 -5.40 -3.34
N LEU A 249 -17.69 -5.18 -4.57
CA LEU A 249 -17.13 -4.19 -5.50
C LEU A 249 -18.14 -3.21 -6.11
N GLY A 250 -19.25 -2.93 -5.40
CA GLY A 250 -20.20 -1.88 -5.75
C GLY A 250 -21.58 -2.43 -6.12
N GLY A 251 -22.50 -2.40 -5.16
CA GLY A 251 -23.93 -2.42 -5.42
C GLY A 251 -24.40 -0.99 -5.70
N GLN A 252 -25.23 -0.85 -6.74
CA GLN A 252 -25.97 0.37 -7.09
C GLN A 252 -26.81 0.89 -5.93
#